data_AF-A0A081R6N1-F1
#
_entry.id   AF-A0A081R6N1-F1
#
_cell.length_a   1.000
_cell.length_b   1.000
_cell.length_c   1.000
_cell.angle_alpha   90.00
_cell.angle_beta   90.00
_cell.angle_gamma   90.00
#
_symmetry.space_group_name_H-M   'P 1'
#
loop_
_entity.id
_entity.type
_entity.pdbx_description
1 polymer ?
#
loop_
_entity_poly.entity_id
_entity_poly.type
_entity_poly.pdbx_seq_one_letter_code
_entity_poly.pdbx_strand_id
1 'polypeptide(L)' 'MTKFVKIQSCCNGITEDELINIDDINSICLGSNTLIFRTPYNLGENHISITQNSVDKLLKVLDIIGEVE' A
#
# COMPACT_ATOMS: atom_id res chain seq x y z
N MET A 1 8.79 -13.34 9.43
CA MET A 1 7.85 -12.85 10.45
C MET A 1 6.96 -11.85 9.76
N THR A 2 5.69 -12.17 9.62
CA THR A 2 4.72 -11.34 8.92
C THR A 2 4.55 -10.01 9.65
N LYS A 3 4.88 -8.90 8.99
CA LYS A 3 4.69 -7.56 9.57
C LYS A 3 3.43 -6.95 8.97
N PHE A 4 2.54 -6.48 9.85
CA PHE A 4 1.30 -5.81 9.43
C PHE A 4 1.39 -4.31 9.69
N VAL A 5 0.78 -3.54 8.80
CA VAL A 5 0.69 -2.09 8.89
C VAL A 5 -0.76 -1.66 8.71
N LYS A 6 -1.20 -0.72 9.55
CA LYS A 6 -2.50 -0.08 9.43
C LYS A 6 -2.38 1.11 8.48
N ILE A 7 -3.15 1.07 7.40
CA ILE A 7 -3.28 2.17 6.43
C ILE A 7 -4.73 2.66 6.39
N GLN A 8 -4.92 3.74 5.66
CA GLN A 8 -6.23 4.26 5.30
C GLN A 8 -6.38 4.17 3.79
N SER A 9 -7.28 3.31 3.33
CA SER A 9 -7.70 3.28 1.93
C SER A 9 -8.70 4.39 1.66
N CYS A 10 -8.73 4.86 0.42
CA CYS A 10 -9.66 5.86 -0.08
C CYS A 10 -10.46 5.24 -1.22
N CYS A 11 -11.73 4.94 -0.98
CA CYS A 11 -12.62 4.43 -2.02
C CYS A 11 -13.88 5.29 -2.07
N ASN A 12 -14.22 5.82 -3.26
CA ASN A 12 -15.39 6.67 -3.48
C ASN A 12 -15.52 7.88 -2.52
N GLY A 13 -14.39 8.46 -2.08
CA GLY A 13 -14.37 9.59 -1.15
C GLY A 13 -14.58 9.20 0.33
N ILE A 14 -14.68 7.91 0.63
CA ILE A 14 -14.72 7.36 1.98
C ILE A 14 -13.33 6.84 2.33
N THR A 15 -12.84 7.23 3.52
CA THR A 15 -11.61 6.68 4.08
C THR A 15 -11.92 5.55 5.04
N GLU A 16 -11.34 4.38 4.80
CA GLU A 16 -11.48 3.21 5.68
C GLU A 16 -10.12 2.76 6.19
N ASP A 17 -10.08 2.34 7.46
CA ASP A 17 -8.88 1.82 8.08
C ASP A 17 -8.70 0.35 7.70
N GLU A 18 -7.61 0.02 7.00
CA GLU A 18 -7.29 -1.33 6.58
C GLU A 18 -5.97 -1.81 7.18
N LEU A 19 -5.91 -3.10 7.52
CA LEU A 19 -4.72 -3.75 8.04
C LEU A 19 -4.15 -4.67 6.97
N ILE A 20 -2.93 -4.37 6.51
CA ILE A 20 -2.30 -5.08 5.40
C ILE A 20 -0.94 -5.62 5.81
N ASN A 21 -0.63 -6.77 5.25
CA ASN A 21 0.63 -7.43 5.40
C ASN A 21 1.65 -6.81 4.46
N ILE A 22 2.81 -6.43 5.01
CA ILE A 22 3.90 -5.83 4.26
C ILE A 22 4.52 -6.82 3.27
N ASP A 23 4.57 -8.11 3.61
CA ASP A 23 5.08 -9.15 2.72
C ASP A 23 4.22 -9.34 1.45
N ASP A 24 2.95 -8.93 1.50
CA ASP A 24 2.03 -9.01 0.35
C ASP A 24 2.10 -7.77 -0.57
N ILE A 25 2.80 -6.71 -0.14
CA ILE A 25 2.99 -5.49 -0.93
C ILE A 25 4.00 -5.78 -2.05
N ASN A 26 3.55 -5.63 -3.29
CA ASN A 26 4.41 -5.76 -4.47
C ASN A 26 5.13 -4.44 -4.78
N SER A 27 4.39 -3.33 -4.80
CA SER A 27 4.90 -2.01 -5.16
C SER A 27 3.97 -0.89 -4.68
N ILE A 28 4.51 0.32 -4.55
CA ILE A 28 3.76 1.52 -4.16
C ILE A 28 3.95 2.57 -5.26
N CYS A 29 2.86 2.97 -5.90
CA CYS A 29 2.86 4.04 -6.89
C CYS A 29 2.65 5.39 -6.18
N LEU A 30 3.74 6.14 -5.99
CA LEU A 30 3.73 7.44 -5.29
C LEU A 30 2.94 8.52 -6.04
N GLY A 31 2.90 8.48 -7.37
CA GLY A 31 2.19 9.49 -8.17
C GLY A 31 0.67 9.43 -8.02
N SER A 32 0.11 8.23 -7.86
CA SER A 32 -1.34 7.98 -7.76
C SER A 32 -1.77 7.52 -6.36
N ASN A 33 -0.84 7.52 -5.39
CA ASN A 33 -1.04 6.98 -4.04
C ASN A 33 -1.72 5.61 -4.04
N THR A 34 -1.24 4.72 -4.91
CA THR A 34 -1.83 3.40 -5.12
C THR A 34 -0.91 2.33 -4.56
N LEU A 35 -1.45 1.43 -3.75
CA LEU A 35 -0.76 0.23 -3.30
C LEU A 35 -1.09 -0.93 -4.22
N ILE A 36 -0.06 -1.66 -4.63
CA ILE A 36 -0.18 -2.85 -5.48
C ILE A 36 0.21 -4.07 -4.64
N PHE A 37 -0.71 -5.03 -4.52
CA PHE A 37 -0.47 -6.29 -3.81
C PHE A 37 -0.27 -7.45 -4.76
N ARG A 38 0.59 -8.38 -4.34
CA ARG A 38 0.64 -9.73 -4.93
C ARG A 38 -0.55 -10.52 -4.41
N THR A 39 -1.55 -10.75 -5.27
CA THR A 39 -2.60 -11.70 -4.92
C THR A 39 -2.08 -13.14 -5.17
N PRO A 40 -2.28 -14.07 -4.23
CA PRO A 40 -1.81 -15.46 -4.38
C PRO A 40 -2.57 -16.25 -5.46
N TYR A 41 -3.66 -15.70 -6.04
CA TYR A 41 -4.57 -16.44 -6.93
C TYR A 41 -4.42 -16.12 -8.42
N ASN A 42 -3.26 -15.62 -8.88
CA ASN A 42 -2.93 -15.49 -10.31
C ASN A 42 -3.97 -14.73 -11.19
N LEU A 43 -4.88 -13.97 -10.57
CA LEU A 43 -6.05 -13.36 -11.22
C LEU A 43 -6.01 -11.83 -11.24
N GLY A 44 -4.85 -11.24 -10.94
CA GLY A 44 -4.61 -9.81 -11.11
C GLY A 44 -3.78 -9.20 -9.99
N GLU A 45 -3.18 -8.06 -10.29
CA GLU A 45 -2.65 -7.15 -9.29
C GLU A 45 -3.85 -6.49 -8.59
N ASN A 46 -3.91 -6.54 -7.25
CA ASN A 46 -4.94 -5.81 -6.52
C ASN A 46 -4.43 -4.41 -6.20
N HIS A 47 -5.19 -3.40 -6.61
CA HIS A 47 -4.82 -2.00 -6.52
C HIS A 47 -5.76 -1.31 -5.54
N ILE A 48 -5.22 -0.76 -4.46
CA ILE A 48 -6.00 0.08 -3.56
C ILE A 48 -5.46 1.50 -3.59
N SER A 49 -6.35 2.48 -3.64
CA SER A 49 -5.99 3.87 -3.44
C SER A 49 -5.89 4.12 -1.94
N ILE A 50 -4.82 4.79 -1.51
CA ILE A 50 -4.56 5.09 -0.11
C ILE A 50 -4.35 6.58 0.11
N THR A 51 -4.48 7.02 1.36
CA THR A 51 -4.19 8.41 1.70
C THR A 51 -2.68 8.67 1.69
N GLN A 52 -2.28 9.92 1.43
CA GLN A 52 -0.88 10.35 1.51
C GLN A 52 -0.26 10.02 2.87
N ASN A 53 -1.01 10.21 3.96
CA ASN A 53 -0.57 9.86 5.31
C ASN A 53 -0.20 8.36 5.45
N SER A 54 -0.90 7.49 4.73
CA SER A 54 -0.61 6.06 4.71
C SER A 54 0.63 5.74 3.89
N VAL A 55 0.83 6.42 2.76
CA VAL A 55 2.06 6.31 1.95
C VAL A 55 3.28 6.69 2.79
N ASP A 56 3.24 7.83 3.47
CA ASP A 56 4.32 8.30 4.35
C ASP A 56 4.63 7.31 5.48
N LYS A 57 3.60 6.72 6.09
CA LYS A 57 3.78 5.66 7.10
C LYS A 57 4.45 4.43 6.51
N LEU A 58 4.00 4.00 5.34
CA LEU A 58 4.55 2.84 4.64
C LEU A 58 6.01 3.05 4.27
N LEU A 59 6.37 4.22 3.70
CA LEU A 59 7.76 4.56 3.38
C LEU A 59 8.66 4.50 4.61
N LYS A 60 8.20 5.00 5.76
CA LYS A 60 8.94 4.91 7.03
C LYS A 60 9.08 3.48 7.56
N VAL A 61 8.05 2.66 7.42
CA VAL A 61 8.06 1.26 7.92
C VAL A 61 8.89 0.36 7.02
N LEU A 62 8.83 0.60 5.72
CA LEU A 62 9.57 -0.15 4.71
C LEU A 62 11.04 0.30 4.62
N ASP A 63 11.41 1.45 5.20
CA ASP A 63 12.75 2.06 5.07
C ASP A 63 13.18 2.21 3.59
N ILE A 64 12.21 2.25 2.68
CA ILE A 64 12.43 2.39 1.25
C ILE A 64 12.68 3.88 0.98
N ILE A 65 13.93 4.21 0.71
CA ILE A 65 14.31 5.45 0.06
C ILE A 65 13.74 5.33 -1.36
N GLY A 66 12.58 5.94 -1.61
CA GLY A 66 11.89 5.83 -2.89
C GLY A 66 12.85 6.11 -4.05
N GLU A 67 13.07 5.13 -4.91
CA GLU A 67 13.77 5.37 -6.18
C GLU A 67 12.81 6.17 -7.05
N VAL A 68 13.12 7.45 -7.19
CA VAL A 68 12.53 8.35 -8.18
C VAL A 68 13.28 8.08 -9.47
N GLU A 69 12.65 7.35 -10.40
CA GLU A 69 13.07 7.36 -11.82
C GLU A 69 12.85 8.74 -12.45
#